data_AF-I4WF89-F1
#
_entry.id   AF-I4WF89-F1
#
_cell.length_a   1.000
_cell.length_b   1.000
_cell.length_c   1.000
_cell.angle_alpha   90.00
_cell.angle_beta   90.00
_cell.angle_gamma   90.00
#
_symmetry.space_group_name_H-M   'P 1'
#
loop_
_entity.id
_entity.type
_entity.pdbx_description
1 polymer ?
#
loop_
_entity_poly.entity_id
_entity_poly.type
_entity_poly.pdbx_seq_one_letter_code
_entity_poly.pdbx_strand_id
1 'polypeptide(L)'
;MACLLLALTAFAADTPTPAQPAPAFAARIDLRGPIGPAATEYVDGTIQRATTDGASAIVLQMDTPGGLSASMRQIIAGILAARVPILCYVAPPGARAASAGTYILYACPIAAMAPAT
;
A
#
# COMPACT_ATOMS: atom_id res chain seq x y z
N MET A 1 31.30 -52.99 45.58
CA MET A 1 29.93 -52.71 45.08
C MET A 1 29.82 -51.20 44.94
N ALA A 2 30.16 -50.65 43.77
CA ALA A 2 30.26 -49.22 43.52
C ALA A 2 29.07 -48.78 42.66
N CYS A 3 28.17 -47.98 43.22
CA CYS A 3 27.03 -47.40 42.49
C CYS A 3 27.47 -46.11 41.81
N LEU A 4 27.52 -46.15 40.47
CA LEU A 4 27.81 -45.00 39.61
C LEU A 4 26.51 -44.21 39.39
N LEU A 5 26.41 -43.01 39.95
CA LEU A 5 25.28 -42.08 39.74
C LEU A 5 25.53 -41.25 38.48
N LEU A 6 24.80 -41.52 37.40
CA LEU A 6 24.76 -40.67 36.21
C LEU A 6 23.87 -39.45 36.48
N ALA A 7 24.45 -38.25 36.45
CA ALA A 7 23.71 -37.00 36.46
C ALA A 7 23.21 -36.69 35.04
N LEU A 8 21.89 -36.72 34.82
CA LEU A 8 21.27 -36.17 33.61
C LEU A 8 21.23 -34.65 33.72
N THR A 9 22.04 -33.95 32.93
CA THR A 9 21.91 -32.51 32.73
C THR A 9 20.82 -32.25 31.70
N ALA A 10 19.70 -31.67 32.15
CA ALA A 10 18.64 -31.22 31.26
C ALA A 10 19.14 -30.01 30.44
N PHE A 11 19.28 -30.19 29.13
CA PHE A 11 19.47 -29.07 28.21
C PHE A 11 18.15 -28.31 28.12
N ALA A 12 18.10 -27.12 28.71
CA ALA A 12 17.04 -26.16 28.43
C ALA A 12 17.19 -25.72 26.96
N ALA A 13 16.33 -26.23 26.09
CA ALA A 13 16.24 -25.74 24.73
C ALA A 13 15.71 -24.30 24.78
N ASP A 14 16.58 -23.37 24.46
CA ASP A 14 16.23 -21.96 24.31
C ASP A 14 15.32 -21.85 23.08
N THR A 15 14.00 -21.91 23.28
CA THR A 15 13.04 -21.72 22.20
C THR A 15 13.18 -20.28 21.70
N PRO A 16 13.60 -20.06 20.43
CA PRO A 16 13.75 -18.71 19.91
C PRO A 16 12.38 -18.04 19.97
N THR A 17 12.29 -16.95 20.73
CA THR A 17 11.08 -16.13 20.79
C THR A 17 10.89 -15.54 19.40
N PRO A 18 9.77 -15.81 18.69
CA PRO A 18 9.57 -15.25 17.37
C PRO A 18 9.61 -13.73 17.48
N ALA A 19 10.51 -13.10 16.72
CA ALA A 19 10.64 -11.66 16.65
C ALA A 19 9.27 -11.07 16.27
N GLN A 20 8.74 -10.21 17.13
CA GLN A 20 7.45 -9.58 16.92
C GLN A 20 7.55 -8.75 15.63
N PRO A 21 6.73 -9.02 14.59
CA PRO A 21 6.83 -8.29 13.34
C PRO A 21 6.64 -6.79 13.63
N ALA A 22 7.49 -5.96 13.02
CA ALA A 22 7.36 -4.51 13.11
C ALA A 22 5.92 -4.11 12.75
N PRO A 23 5.35 -3.09 13.41
CA PRO A 23 3.97 -2.69 13.15
C PRO A 23 3.81 -2.31 11.67
N ALA A 24 3.03 -3.11 10.95
CA ALA A 24 2.70 -2.85 9.55
C ALA A 24 1.70 -1.70 9.47
N PHE A 25 1.91 -0.76 8.55
CA PHE A 25 0.97 0.32 8.27
C PHE A 25 0.67 0.42 6.78
N ALA A 26 -0.52 0.92 6.46
CA ALA A 26 -0.89 1.31 5.10
C ALA A 26 -0.84 2.84 4.99
N ALA A 27 -0.11 3.36 4.01
CA ALA A 27 -0.10 4.79 3.73
C ALA A 27 -1.38 5.17 2.97
N ARG A 28 -1.91 6.38 3.19
CA ARG A 28 -3.00 6.93 2.38
C ARG A 28 -2.50 8.10 1.54
N ILE A 29 -2.84 8.10 0.26
CA ILE A 29 -2.59 9.19 -0.69
C ILE A 29 -3.95 9.73 -1.14
N ASP A 30 -4.17 11.04 -1.02
CA ASP A 30 -5.40 11.71 -1.41
C ASP A 30 -5.24 12.30 -2.83
N LEU A 31 -5.90 11.72 -3.83
CA LEU A 31 -5.93 12.21 -5.22
C LEU A 31 -7.26 12.92 -5.50
N ARG A 32 -7.28 14.24 -5.36
CA ARG A 32 -8.51 15.04 -5.52
C ARG A 32 -8.40 16.05 -6.66
N GLY A 33 -9.48 16.22 -7.40
CA GLY A 33 -9.58 17.19 -8.49
C GLY A 33 -9.00 16.69 -9.81
N PRO A 34 -8.74 17.59 -10.78
CA PRO A 34 -8.30 17.23 -12.12
C PRO A 34 -6.94 16.51 -12.15
N ILE A 35 -6.80 15.55 -13.06
CA ILE A 35 -5.54 14.84 -13.30
C ILE A 35 -4.65 15.65 -14.24
N GLY A 36 -3.55 16.18 -13.71
CA GLY A 36 -2.54 16.95 -14.45
C GLY A 36 -1.13 16.76 -13.86
N PRO A 37 -0.11 17.47 -14.39
CA PRO A 37 1.29 17.27 -14.00
C PRO A 37 1.53 17.35 -12.50
N ALA A 38 0.94 18.34 -11.82
CA ALA A 38 1.06 18.49 -10.37
C ALA A 38 0.48 17.29 -9.59
N ALA A 39 -0.64 16.73 -10.04
CA ALA A 39 -1.24 15.54 -9.42
C ALA A 39 -0.34 14.31 -9.62
N THR A 40 0.27 14.18 -10.80
CA THR A 40 1.23 13.12 -11.11
C THR A 40 2.47 13.20 -10.22
N GLU A 41 3.11 14.38 -10.15
CA GLU A 41 4.28 14.60 -9.29
C GLU A 41 3.98 14.32 -7.83
N TYR A 42 2.81 14.77 -7.36
CA TYR A 42 2.35 14.47 -6.01
C TYR A 42 2.20 12.97 -5.76
N VAL A 43 1.50 12.24 -6.63
CA VAL A 43 1.28 10.79 -6.46
C VAL A 43 2.61 10.04 -6.49
N ASP A 44 3.47 10.31 -7.48
CA ASP A 44 4.77 9.65 -7.62
C ASP A 44 5.65 9.89 -6.38
N GLY A 45 5.77 11.14 -5.94
CA GLY A 45 6.55 11.50 -4.75
C GLY A 45 6.01 10.84 -3.47
N THR A 46 4.69 10.75 -3.33
CA THR A 46 4.07 10.18 -2.13
C THR A 46 4.15 8.65 -2.12
N ILE A 47 4.09 7.98 -3.28
CA ILE A 47 4.36 6.54 -3.40
C ILE A 47 5.80 6.23 -2.97
N GLN A 48 6.78 7.01 -3.45
CA GLN A 48 8.18 6.82 -3.06
C GLN A 48 8.36 7.02 -1.56
N ARG A 49 7.81 8.10 -1.00
CA ARG A 49 7.87 8.35 0.44
C ARG A 49 7.25 7.22 1.26
N ALA A 50 6.04 6.78 0.92
CA ALA A 50 5.39 5.67 1.61
C ALA A 50 6.23 4.38 1.56
N THR A 51 6.87 4.10 0.42
CA THR A 51 7.76 2.94 0.25
C THR A 51 9.01 3.08 1.12
N THR A 52 9.63 4.26 1.15
CA THR A 52 10.79 4.55 2.01
C THR A 52 10.47 4.46 3.49
N ASP A 53 9.28 4.92 3.89
CA ASP A 53 8.80 4.87 5.27
C ASP A 53 8.41 3.44 5.71
N GLY A 54 8.44 2.46 4.80
CA GLY A 54 8.19 1.05 5.11
C GLY A 54 6.70 0.67 5.11
N ALA A 55 5.86 1.42 4.39
CA ALA A 55 4.44 1.07 4.26
C ALA A 55 4.28 -0.34 3.66
N SER A 56 3.40 -1.15 4.23
CA SER A 56 3.10 -2.49 3.71
C SER A 56 2.09 -2.48 2.57
N ALA A 57 1.36 -1.37 2.41
CA ALA A 57 0.43 -1.11 1.33
C ALA A 57 0.17 0.39 1.20
N ILE A 58 -0.42 0.79 0.08
CA ILE A 58 -0.84 2.18 -0.17
C ILE A 58 -2.33 2.17 -0.53
N VAL A 59 -3.10 3.06 0.07
CA VAL A 59 -4.48 3.37 -0.33
C VAL A 59 -4.46 4.68 -1.11
N LEU A 60 -4.67 4.61 -2.42
CA LEU A 60 -4.90 5.78 -3.26
C LEU A 60 -6.38 6.13 -3.23
N GLN A 61 -6.75 7.02 -2.31
CA GLN A 61 -8.12 7.51 -2.19
C GLN A 61 -8.37 8.59 -3.25
N MET A 62 -9.41 8.46 -4.07
CA MET A 62 -9.63 9.37 -5.20
C MET A 62 -11.03 9.97 -5.28
N ASP A 63 -11.06 11.23 -5.72
CA ASP A 63 -12.23 11.96 -6.20
C ASP A 63 -11.81 12.89 -7.35
N THR A 64 -12.04 12.48 -8.58
CA THR A 64 -11.54 13.18 -9.77
C THR A 64 -12.56 13.22 -10.91
N PRO A 65 -12.75 14.39 -11.57
CA PRO A 65 -13.51 14.48 -12.81
C PRO A 65 -12.72 13.95 -14.03
N GLY A 66 -11.47 13.53 -13.85
CA GLY A 66 -10.57 13.11 -14.91
C GLY A 66 -9.52 14.17 -15.26
N GLY A 67 -8.88 14.03 -16.42
CA GLY A 67 -7.83 14.96 -16.85
C GLY A 67 -6.99 14.42 -17.99
N LEU A 68 -5.72 14.84 -18.04
CA LEU A 68 -4.83 14.60 -19.17
C LEU A 68 -4.41 13.13 -19.29
N SER A 69 -4.50 12.58 -20.51
CA SER A 69 -4.10 11.20 -20.80
C SER A 69 -2.62 10.91 -20.49
N ALA A 70 -1.73 11.91 -20.65
CA ALA A 70 -0.31 11.75 -20.33
C ALA A 70 -0.10 11.57 -18.81
N SER A 71 -0.68 12.47 -18.01
CA SER A 71 -0.66 12.38 -16.54
C SER A 71 -1.30 11.09 -16.01
N MET A 72 -2.43 10.68 -16.60
CA MET A 72 -3.07 9.39 -16.31
C MET A 72 -2.14 8.20 -16.56
N ARG A 73 -1.51 8.14 -17.74
CA ARG A 73 -0.60 7.04 -18.10
C ARG A 73 0.63 7.00 -17.20
N GLN A 74 1.14 8.15 -16.78
CA GLN A 74 2.27 8.21 -15.85
C GLN A 74 1.88 7.68 -14.46
N ILE A 75 0.72 8.09 -13.92
CA ILE A 75 0.21 7.55 -12.65
C ILE A 75 0.02 6.02 -12.76
N ILE A 76 -0.57 5.54 -13.86
CA ILE A 76 -0.73 4.09 -14.10
C ILE A 76 0.63 3.38 -14.12
N ALA A 77 1.64 3.94 -14.79
CA ALA A 77 2.99 3.37 -14.81
C ALA A 77 3.60 3.31 -13.39
N GLY A 78 3.42 4.37 -12.59
CA GLY A 78 3.83 4.39 -11.18
C GLY A 78 3.13 3.31 -10.36
N ILE A 79 1.84 3.10 -10.57
CA ILE A 79 1.07 2.04 -9.91
C ILE A 79 1.60 0.65 -10.26
N LEU A 80 1.80 0.38 -11.55
CA LEU A 80 2.26 -0.93 -12.03
C LEU A 80 3.71 -1.24 -11.64
N ALA A 81 4.54 -0.22 -11.41
CA ALA A 81 5.93 -0.37 -10.99
C ALA A 81 6.12 -0.42 -9.46
N ALA A 82 5.04 -0.22 -8.68
CA ALA A 82 5.13 -0.13 -7.23
C ALA A 82 5.57 -1.47 -6.60
N ARG A 83 6.48 -1.39 -5.63
CA ARG A 83 6.97 -2.56 -4.87
C ARG A 83 6.02 -3.02 -3.78
N VAL A 84 5.07 -2.16 -3.42
CA VAL A 84 4.03 -2.41 -2.41
C VAL A 84 2.66 -2.32 -3.10
N PRO A 85 1.66 -3.12 -2.68
CA PRO A 85 0.35 -3.10 -3.31
C PRO A 85 -0.33 -1.73 -3.14
N ILE A 86 -0.83 -1.18 -4.25
CA ILE A 86 -1.64 0.04 -4.26
C ILE A 86 -3.12 -0.34 -4.43
N LEU A 87 -3.93 -0.03 -3.44
CA LEU A 87 -5.37 -0.19 -3.46
C LEU A 87 -5.99 1.15 -3.83
N CYS A 88 -6.77 1.18 -4.90
CA CYS A 88 -7.52 2.38 -5.27
C CYS A 88 -8.87 2.39 -4.54
N TYR A 89 -9.24 3.54 -3.97
CA TYR A 89 -10.50 3.70 -3.24
C TYR A 89 -11.24 4.98 -3.68
N VAL A 90 -12.38 4.84 -4.34
CA VAL A 90 -13.22 5.99 -4.69
C VAL A 90 -14.06 6.39 -3.49
N ALA A 91 -13.75 7.54 -2.88
CA ALA A 91 -14.37 7.98 -1.64
C ALA A 91 -14.09 9.47 -1.35
N PRO A 92 -14.93 10.16 -0.56
CA PRO A 92 -16.10 9.68 0.21
C PRO A 92 -17.35 9.43 -0.66
N PRO A 93 -18.52 9.05 -0.09
CA PRO A 93 -19.78 9.06 -0.84
C PRO A 93 -19.98 10.35 -1.63
N GLY A 94 -20.39 10.24 -2.89
CA GLY A 94 -20.50 11.34 -3.84
C GLY A 94 -19.22 11.68 -4.62
N ALA A 95 -18.08 11.09 -4.24
CA ALA A 95 -16.85 11.14 -5.04
C ALA A 95 -17.04 10.39 -6.36
N ARG A 96 -16.09 10.57 -7.29
CA ARG A 96 -16.09 9.82 -8.55
C ARG A 96 -14.68 9.49 -9.03
N ALA A 97 -14.55 8.44 -9.82
CA ALA A 97 -13.36 8.15 -10.61
C ALA A 97 -13.68 8.31 -12.11
N ALA A 98 -13.91 9.54 -12.55
CA ALA A 98 -14.37 9.81 -13.92
C ALA A 98 -13.22 9.90 -14.92
N SER A 99 -13.47 9.47 -16.17
CA SER A 99 -12.54 9.58 -17.30
C SER A 99 -11.15 9.01 -16.96
N ALA A 100 -10.10 9.84 -16.89
CA ALA A 100 -8.77 9.40 -16.48
C ALA A 100 -8.75 8.63 -15.14
N GLY A 101 -9.60 9.01 -14.19
CA GLY A 101 -9.74 8.32 -12.91
C GLY A 101 -10.17 6.86 -13.05
N THR A 102 -11.01 6.54 -14.04
CA THR A 102 -11.45 5.16 -14.30
C THR A 102 -10.29 4.26 -14.70
N TYR A 103 -9.39 4.76 -15.55
CA TYR A 103 -8.22 4.00 -15.97
C TYR A 103 -7.18 3.85 -14.86
N ILE A 104 -7.02 4.87 -14.02
CA ILE A 104 -6.17 4.78 -12.83
C ILE A 104 -6.73 3.72 -11.87
N LEU A 105 -8.04 3.73 -11.62
CA LEU A 105 -8.73 2.72 -10.80
C LEU A 105 -8.53 1.30 -11.35
N TYR A 106 -8.61 1.10 -12.66
CA TYR A 106 -8.39 -0.20 -13.32
C TYR A 106 -6.95 -0.72 -13.26
N ALA A 107 -5.97 0.17 -13.06
CA ALA A 107 -4.57 -0.24 -12.93
C ALA A 107 -4.24 -0.79 -11.53
N CYS A 108 -5.07 -0.49 -10.53
CA CYS A 108 -4.87 -0.96 -9.16
C CYS A 108 -5.24 -2.45 -9.03
N PRO A 109 -4.41 -3.29 -8.37
CA PRO A 109 -4.73 -4.69 -8.08
C PRO A 109 -6.03 -4.89 -7.30
N ILE A 110 -6.38 -3.92 -6.44
CA ILE A 110 -7.64 -3.90 -5.71
C ILE A 110 -8.26 -2.52 -5.90
N ALA A 111 -9.52 -2.51 -6.31
CA ALA A 111 -10.34 -1.33 -6.42
C ALA A 111 -11.56 -1.48 -5.50
N ALA A 112 -11.84 -0.44 -4.72
CA ALA A 112 -13.02 -0.34 -3.87
C ALA A 112 -13.71 0.99 -4.08
N MET A 113 -15.00 1.05 -3.77
CA MET A 113 -15.82 2.25 -3.94
C MET A 113 -16.71 2.41 -2.71
N ALA A 114 -16.77 3.63 -2.16
CA ALA A 114 -17.75 3.96 -1.15
C ALA A 114 -19.17 3.92 -1.77
N PRO A 115 -20.22 3.67 -0.97
CA PRO A 115 -21.59 3.76 -1.47
C PRO A 115 -21.86 5.11 -2.16
N ALA A 116 -22.62 5.08 -3.25
CA ALA A 116 -22.97 6.26 -4.04
C ALA A 116 -21.75 7.06 -4.57
N THR A 117 -20.80 6.37 -5.20
CA THR A 117 -19.64 6.93 -5.93
C THR A 117 -19.60 6.49 -7.39
#